data_AF-A0A942EWQ7-F1
#
_entry.id   AF-A0A942EWQ7-F1
#
_cell.length_a   1.000
_cell.length_b   1.000
_cell.length_c   1.000
_cell.angle_alpha   90.00
_cell.angle_beta   90.00
_cell.angle_gamma   90.00
#
_symmetry.space_group_name_H-M   'P 1'
#
loop_
_entity.id
_entity.type
_entity.pdbx_description
1 polymer ?
#
loop_
_entity_poly.entity_id
_entity_poly.type
_entity_poly.pdbx_seq_one_letter_code
_entity_poly.pdbx_strand_id
1 'polypeptide(L)'
;MDKFLVIEEAQEILKRDPKSIQAHLALGNAYLLKRDIPKAGKSFEEVIQIAPDNPAGYFHKGRILLAQRNSFRMPPTSRIPSDGFITKRISSPVRLPI
;
A
#
# COMPACT_ATOMS: atom_id res chain seq x y z
N MET A 1 13.26 4.62 -17.61
CA MET A 1 13.58 5.63 -16.58
C MET A 1 13.75 4.92 -15.27
N ASP A 2 14.97 4.93 -14.74
CA ASP A 2 15.29 4.31 -13.46
C ASP A 2 14.59 5.07 -12.34
N LYS A 3 13.70 4.38 -11.61
CA LYS A 3 12.94 4.95 -10.48
C LYS A 3 13.81 5.59 -9.40
N PHE A 4 15.09 5.21 -9.33
CA PHE A 4 16.07 5.75 -8.40
C PHE A 4 16.51 7.16 -8.80
N LEU A 5 16.76 7.40 -10.09
CA LEU A 5 17.11 8.71 -10.62
C LEU A 5 16.01 9.73 -10.36
N VAL A 6 14.75 9.33 -10.56
CA VAL A 6 13.58 10.20 -10.33
C VAL A 6 13.47 10.65 -8.86
N ILE A 7 13.82 9.76 -7.91
CA ILE A 7 13.79 10.10 -6.48
C ILE A 7 14.87 11.12 -6.16
N GLU A 8 16.09 10.92 -6.66
CA GLU A 8 17.21 11.84 -6.40
C GLU A 8 16.97 13.22 -7.02
N GLU A 9 16.56 13.26 -8.29
CA GLU A 9 16.25 14.53 -8.98
C GLU A 9 15.13 15.30 -8.28
N ALA A 10 14.05 14.61 -7.90
CA ALA A 10 12.95 15.25 -7.21
C ALA A 10 13.34 15.73 -5.80
N GLN A 11 14.23 15.02 -5.09
CA GLN A 11 14.77 15.50 -3.81
C GLN A 11 15.64 16.75 -3.98
N GLU A 12 16.47 16.81 -5.02
CA GLU A 12 17.25 18.01 -5.33
C GLU A 12 16.37 19.21 -5.67
N ILE A 13 15.28 18.98 -6.42
CA ILE A 13 14.27 20.01 -6.68
C ILE A 13 13.65 20.47 -5.36
N LEU A 14 13.25 19.55 -4.48
CA LEU A 14 12.65 19.90 -3.19
C LEU A 14 13.60 20.63 -2.24
N LYS A 15 14.92 20.46 -2.37
CA LYS A 15 15.89 21.28 -1.63
C LYS A 15 15.88 22.74 -2.07
N ARG A 16 15.61 23.00 -3.35
CA ARG A 16 15.57 24.35 -3.94
C ARG A 16 14.19 24.97 -3.83
N ASP A 17 13.16 24.17 -4.06
CA ASP A 17 11.75 24.53 -3.94
C ASP A 17 10.99 23.44 -3.16
N PRO A 18 10.92 23.57 -1.83
CA PRO A 18 10.20 22.62 -0.98
C PRO A 18 8.70 22.53 -1.27
N LYS A 19 8.12 23.52 -1.96
CA LYS A 19 6.70 23.59 -2.29
C LYS A 19 6.41 23.16 -3.73
N SER A 20 7.39 22.57 -4.41
CA SER A 20 7.19 22.09 -5.77
C SER A 20 6.20 20.92 -5.80
N ILE A 21 4.97 21.19 -6.23
CA ILE A 21 3.93 20.18 -6.40
C ILE A 21 4.40 19.07 -7.34
N GLN A 22 5.07 19.43 -8.44
CA GLN A 22 5.53 18.46 -9.42
C GLN A 22 6.60 17.53 -8.84
N ALA A 23 7.52 18.04 -8.02
CA ALA A 23 8.53 17.22 -7.37
C ALA A 23 7.92 16.26 -6.34
N HIS A 24 6.96 16.73 -5.55
CA HIS A 24 6.22 15.86 -4.62
C HIS A 24 5.40 14.78 -5.34
N LEU A 25 4.75 15.11 -6.47
CA LEU A 25 4.05 14.12 -7.30
C LEU A 25 5.03 13.09 -7.91
N ALA A 26 6.17 13.55 -8.42
CA ALA A 26 7.20 12.68 -8.98
C ALA A 26 7.77 11.72 -7.91
N LEU A 27 8.07 12.22 -6.71
CA LEU A 27 8.49 11.41 -5.57
C LEU A 27 7.44 10.39 -5.16
N GLY A 28 6.18 10.81 -5.03
CA GLY A 28 5.08 9.92 -4.69
C GLY A 28 4.94 8.78 -5.69
N ASN A 29 4.98 9.09 -6.99
CA ASN A 29 4.92 8.10 -8.06
C ASN A 29 6.14 7.17 -8.07
N ALA A 30 7.35 7.70 -7.86
CA ALA A 30 8.56 6.88 -7.80
C ALA A 30 8.55 5.93 -6.58
N TYR A 31 8.05 6.38 -5.43
CA TYR A 31 7.85 5.52 -4.25
C TYR A 31 6.77 4.47 -4.48
N LEU A 32 5.69 4.77 -5.21
CA LEU A 32 4.72 3.76 -5.64
C LEU A 32 5.37 2.68 -6.51
N LEU A 33 6.22 3.07 -7.47
CA LEU A 33 6.98 2.13 -8.32
C LEU A 33 8.00 1.30 -7.52
N LYS A 34 8.43 1.80 -6.35
CA LYS A 34 9.28 1.09 -5.39
C LYS A 34 8.46 0.22 -4.40
N ARG A 35 7.12 0.29 -4.47
CA ARG A 35 6.19 -0.33 -3.49
C ARG A 35 6.37 0.21 -2.06
N ASP A 36 6.99 1.38 -1.91
CA ASP A 36 7.10 2.08 -0.62
C ASP A 36 5.86 2.95 -0.42
N ILE A 37 4.75 2.27 -0.11
CA ILE A 37 3.43 2.90 0.05
C ILE A 37 3.42 3.99 1.15
N PRO A 38 4.08 3.81 2.31
CA PRO A 38 4.14 4.85 3.34
C PRO A 38 4.79 6.15 2.85
N LYS A 39 5.94 6.06 2.16
CA LYS A 39 6.61 7.26 1.64
C LYS A 39 5.83 7.91 0.51
N ALA A 40 5.23 7.12 -0.38
CA ALA A 40 4.35 7.65 -1.40
C ALA A 40 3.18 8.44 -0.79
N GLY A 41 2.56 7.91 0.27
CA GLY A 41 1.47 8.57 0.97
C GLY A 41 1.86 9.94 1.52
N LYS A 42 3.04 10.03 2.16
CA LYS A 42 3.57 11.31 2.66
C LYS A 42 3.79 12.32 1.53
N SER A 43 4.39 11.93 0.42
CA SER A 43 4.61 12.85 -0.71
C SER A 43 3.30 13.40 -1.27
N PHE A 44 2.24 12.59 -1.36
CA PHE A 44 0.94 13.10 -1.82
C PHE A 44 0.19 13.92 -0.76
N GLU A 45 0.47 13.68 0.53
CA GLU A 45 -0.05 14.52 1.61
C GLU A 45 0.56 15.91 1.58
N GLU A 46 1.86 16.04 1.28
CA GLU A 46 2.50 17.34 1.03
C GLU A 46 1.84 18.08 -0.14
N VAL A 47 1.49 17.38 -1.23
CA VAL A 47 0.74 18.01 -2.35
C VAL A 47 -0.60 18.58 -1.88
N ILE A 48 -1.31 17.86 -1.02
CA ILE A 48 -2.59 18.33 -0.45
C ILE A 48 -2.37 19.53 0.47
N GLN A 49 -1.28 19.56 1.25
CA GLN A 49 -0.96 20.70 2.11
C GLN A 49 -0.56 21.94 1.31
N ILE A 50 0.21 21.78 0.23
CA ILE A 50 0.68 22.87 -0.62
C ILE A 50 -0.45 23.41 -1.49
N ALA A 51 -1.25 22.52 -2.07
CA ALA A 51 -2.37 22.87 -2.94
C ALA A 51 -3.61 22.03 -2.60
N PRO A 52 -4.40 22.46 -1.59
CA PRO A 52 -5.63 21.79 -1.19
C PRO A 52 -6.69 21.75 -2.31
N ASP A 53 -6.62 22.66 -3.28
CA ASP A 53 -7.54 22.68 -4.41
C ASP A 53 -7.06 21.79 -5.58
N ASN A 54 -5.87 21.20 -5.47
CA ASN A 54 -5.32 20.36 -6.53
C ASN A 54 -5.87 18.93 -6.43
N PRO A 55 -6.64 18.46 -7.42
CA PRO A 55 -7.23 17.12 -7.38
C PRO A 55 -6.19 15.99 -7.43
N ALA A 56 -4.96 16.27 -7.90
CA ALA A 56 -3.92 15.25 -8.02
C ALA A 56 -3.56 14.64 -6.66
N GLY A 57 -3.41 15.45 -5.60
CA GLY A 57 -3.07 14.97 -4.26
C GLY A 57 -4.09 13.97 -3.74
N TYR A 58 -5.38 14.31 -3.83
CA TYR A 58 -6.49 13.44 -3.41
C TYR A 58 -6.63 12.20 -4.28
N PHE A 59 -6.49 12.35 -5.60
CA PHE A 59 -6.54 11.22 -6.53
C PHE A 59 -5.47 10.17 -6.19
N HIS A 60 -4.22 10.61 -5.99
CA HIS A 60 -3.13 9.72 -5.65
C HIS A 60 -3.26 9.13 -4.23
N LYS A 61 -3.73 9.91 -3.25
CA LYS A 61 -4.04 9.40 -1.90
C LYS A 61 -5.14 8.33 -1.93
N GLY A 62 -6.20 8.54 -2.72
CA GLY A 62 -7.26 7.56 -2.94
C GLY A 62 -6.73 6.24 -3.53
N ARG A 63 -5.84 6.32 -4.53
CA ARG A 63 -5.19 5.13 -5.11
C ARG A 63 -4.35 4.36 -4.09
N ILE A 64 -3.67 5.06 -3.20
CA ILE A 64 -2.91 4.44 -2.10
C ILE A 64 -3.84 3.72 -1.12
N LEU A 65 -4.93 4.36 -0.70
CA LEU A 65 -5.89 3.75 0.22
C LEU A 65 -6.52 2.49 -0.37
N LEU A 66 -6.81 2.48 -1.67
CA LEU A 66 -7.28 1.28 -2.38
C LEU A 66 -6.22 0.17 -2.40
N ALA A 67 -4.94 0.53 -2.61
CA ALA A 67 -3.84 -0.43 -2.55
C ALA A 67 -3.67 -1.02 -1.14
N GLN A 68 -3.75 -0.19 -0.09
CA GLN A 68 -3.66 -0.62 1.31
C GLN A 68 -4.84 -1.53 1.72
N ARG A 69 -6.05 -1.19 1.29
CA ARG A 69 -7.25 -2.01 1.54
C ARG A 69 -7.14 -3.39 0.92
N ASN A 70 -6.48 -3.53 -0.23
CA ASN A 70 -6.25 -4.83 -0.86
C ASN A 70 -5.17 -5.65 -0.13
N SER A 71 -4.14 -5.02 0.44
CA SER A 71 -3.16 -5.72 1.29
C SER A 71 -3.78 -6.25 2.59
N PHE A 72 -4.79 -5.56 3.14
CA PHE A 72 -5.53 -6.03 4.32
C PHE A 72 -6.49 -7.20 4.01
N ARG A 73 -6.87 -7.40 2.74
CA ARG A 73 -7.80 -8.47 2.31
C ARG A 73 -7.13 -9.74 1.79
N MET A 74 -5.81 -9.86 1.84
CA MET A 74 -5.14 -11.16 1.76
C MET A 74 -4.89 -11.66 3.18
N PRO A 75 -5.78 -12.47 3.80
CA PRO A 75 -5.26 -13.51 4.67
C PRO A 75 -4.26 -14.31 3.81
N PRO A 76 -3.13 -14.78 4.34
CA PRO A 76 -2.22 -15.63 3.58
C PRO A 76 -3.08 -16.74 2.96
N THR A 77 -3.12 -16.81 1.63
CA THR A 77 -3.76 -17.90 0.93
C THR A 77 -3.15 -19.17 1.50
N SER A 78 -3.94 -19.83 2.35
CA SER A 78 -3.87 -21.24 2.69
C SER A 78 -2.60 -21.93 2.18
N ARG A 79 -1.68 -22.24 3.08
CA ARG A 79 -1.11 -23.59 3.05
C ARG A 79 -2.32 -24.52 3.10
N ILE A 80 -2.78 -24.96 1.93
CA ILE A 80 -3.50 -26.22 1.83
C ILE A 80 -2.35 -27.23 1.97
N PRO A 81 -2.17 -27.92 3.11
CA PRO A 81 -1.22 -29.01 3.15
C PRO A 81 -1.67 -30.02 2.11
N SER A 82 -0.83 -30.23 1.10
CA SER A 82 -1.00 -31.22 0.04
C SER A 82 -0.72 -32.64 0.51
N ASP A 83 -0.71 -32.88 1.82
CA ASP A 83 -0.43 -34.18 2.40
C ASP A 83 -1.75 -34.88 2.73
N GLY A 84 -2.05 -35.87 1.91
CA GLY A 84 -3.15 -36.79 2.12
C GLY A 84 -3.01 -37.60 3.41
N PHE A 85 -4.16 -38.11 3.86
CA PHE A 85 -4.38 -39.00 4.99
C PHE A 85 -4.19 -38.27 6.36
N ILE A 86 -5.12 -38.29 7.31
CA ILE A 86 -5.62 -39.46 8.02
C ILE A 86 -6.97 -39.12 8.69
N THR A 87 -7.96 -39.96 8.45
CA THR A 87 -9.17 -40.13 9.26
C THR A 87 -8.82 -40.55 10.70
N LYS A 88 -9.21 -39.79 11.75
CA LYS A 88 -9.59 -40.36 13.06
C LYS A 88 -10.08 -39.32 14.06
N ARG A 89 -11.04 -39.78 14.90
CA ARG A 89 -11.62 -39.18 16.12
C ARG A 89 -12.71 -38.13 15.94
N ILE A 90 -13.86 -38.59 15.45
CA ILE A 90 -15.13 -38.24 16.09
C ILE A 90 -15.39 -39.37 17.10
N SER A 91 -15.01 -39.17 18.35
CA SER A 91 -15.28 -40.11 19.44
C SER A 91 -15.86 -39.35 20.62
N SER A 92 -17.16 -39.07 20.56
CA SER A 92 -18.01 -38.83 21.73
C SER A 92 -19.45 -39.22 21.37
N PRO A 93 -20.07 -40.22 22.02
CA PRO A 93 -21.48 -40.49 21.84
C PRO A 93 -22.30 -39.35 22.48
N VAL A 94 -23.21 -38.77 21.69
CA VAL A 94 -24.24 -37.85 22.16
C VAL A 94 -25.15 -38.62 23.12
N ARG A 95 -25.16 -38.27 24.41
CA ARG A 95 -26.17 -38.72 25.35
C ARG A 95 -27.31 -37.70 25.31
N LEU A 96 -28.43 -38.05 24.68
CA LEU A 96 -29.67 -37.28 24.81
C LEU A 96 -30.33 -37.64 26.14
N PRO A 97 -30.80 -36.66 26.93
CA PRO A 97 -31.63 -36.93 28.10
C PRO A 97 -33.09 -37.12 27.66
N ILE A 98 -33.69 -38.22 28.10
CA ILE A 98 -35.13 -38.35 28.35
C ILE A 98 -35.30 -39.24 29.58
#